data_AF-A0A6I3ADV7-F1
#
_entry.id   AF-A0A6I3ADV7-F1
#
_cell.length_a   1.000
_cell.length_b   1.000
_cell.length_c   1.000
_cell.angle_alpha   90.00
_cell.angle_beta   90.00
_cell.angle_gamma   90.00
#
_symmetry.space_group_name_H-M   'P 1'
#
loop_
_entity.id
_entity.type
_entity.pdbx_description
1 polymer ?
#
loop_
_entity_poly.entity_id
_entity_poly.type
_entity_poly.pdbx_seq_one_letter_code
_entity_poly.pdbx_strand_id
1 'polypeptide(L)' 'SFFGASIYNIGGLGLIMAAGGMVLASFFLILDFDQIQNSINQGLPQQESWRAAFGLMVTIVWLYLEVLRLLSILRSND' A
#
# COMPACT_ATOMS: atom_id res chain seq x y z
N SER A 1 4.15 -30.39 -18.54
CA SER A 1 4.64 -29.09 -18.07
C SER A 1 3.54 -28.05 -18.29
N PHE A 2 2.62 -27.93 -17.33
CA PHE A 2 1.51 -26.97 -17.39
C PHE A 2 1.72 -25.77 -16.45
N PHE A 3 2.83 -25.78 -15.69
CA PHE A 3 3.10 -24.89 -14.56
C PHE A 3 4.45 -24.17 -14.69
N GLY A 4 4.81 -23.76 -15.91
CA GLY A 4 6.12 -23.15 -16.17
C GLY A 4 6.18 -22.11 -17.28
N ALA A 5 5.16 -22.01 -18.14
CA ALA A 5 5.23 -21.17 -19.35
C ALA A 5 4.17 -20.05 -19.45
N SER A 6 3.36 -19.80 -18.42
CA SER A 6 2.35 -18.72 -18.45
C SER A 6 2.71 -17.49 -17.61
N ILE A 7 3.87 -17.48 -16.94
CA ILE A 7 4.18 -16.53 -15.87
C ILE A 7 5.01 -15.32 -16.37
N TYR A 8 5.65 -15.44 -17.53
CA TYR A 8 6.48 -14.36 -18.11
C TYR A 8 5.66 -13.15 -18.62
N ASN A 9 4.33 -13.28 -18.80
CA ASN A 9 3.45 -12.13 -19.08
C ASN A 9 3.06 -11.36 -17.79
N ILE A 10 3.31 -11.93 -16.61
CA ILE A 10 2.99 -11.30 -15.31
C ILE A 10 4.00 -10.19 -14.96
N GLY A 11 5.17 -10.12 -15.59
CA GLY A 11 6.13 -9.03 -15.33
C GLY A 11 5.57 -7.64 -15.64
N GLY A 12 4.93 -7.47 -16.81
CA GLY A 12 4.32 -6.20 -17.22
C GLY A 12 3.02 -5.86 -16.49
N LEU A 13 2.13 -6.84 -16.32
CA LEU A 13 0.89 -6.65 -15.56
C LEU A 13 1.17 -6.45 -14.06
N GLY A 14 2.15 -7.16 -13.52
CA GLY A 14 2.62 -7.02 -12.14
C GLY A 14 3.22 -5.64 -11.89
N LEU A 15 3.93 -5.06 -12.86
CA LEU A 15 4.45 -3.69 -12.76
C LEU A 15 3.33 -2.64 -12.70
N ILE A 16 2.34 -2.75 -13.59
CA ILE A 16 1.21 -1.81 -13.63
C ILE A 16 0.37 -1.93 -12.35
N MET A 17 0.10 -3.16 -11.91
CA MET A 17 -0.60 -3.40 -10.64
C MET A 17 0.20 -2.88 -9.45
N ALA A 18 1.52 -3.04 -9.45
CA ALA A 18 2.38 -2.55 -8.37
C ALA A 18 2.44 -1.01 -8.32
N ALA A 19 2.61 -0.37 -9.46
CA ALA A 19 2.58 1.08 -9.56
C ALA A 19 1.20 1.63 -9.18
N GLY A 20 0.12 1.01 -9.66
CA GLY A 20 -1.25 1.39 -9.32
C GLY A 20 -1.56 1.22 -7.83
N GLY A 21 -1.14 0.09 -7.24
CA GLY A 21 -1.24 -0.17 -5.81
C GLY A 21 -0.46 0.84 -4.97
N MET A 22 0.73 1.25 -5.41
CA MET A 22 1.55 2.25 -4.71
C MET A 22 0.87 3.62 -4.69
N VAL A 23 0.30 4.05 -5.82
CA VAL A 23 -0.46 5.30 -5.89
C VAL A 23 -1.68 5.23 -4.98
N LEU A 24 -2.43 4.12 -5.02
CA LEU A 24 -3.59 3.92 -4.16
C LEU A 24 -3.20 3.90 -2.66
N ALA A 25 -2.08 3.28 -2.29
CA ALA A 25 -1.54 3.29 -0.94
C ALA A 25 -1.21 4.68 -0.45
N SER A 26 -0.57 5.50 -1.29
CA SER A 26 -0.28 6.89 -0.94
C SER A 26 -1.55 7.71 -0.69
N PHE A 27 -2.59 7.50 -1.50
CA PHE A 27 -3.89 8.14 -1.32
C PHE A 27 -4.56 7.70 -0.01
N PHE A 28 -4.57 6.41 0.31
CA PHE A 28 -5.10 5.91 1.58
C PHE A 28 -4.35 6.51 2.77
N LEU A 29 -3.03 6.67 2.67
CA LEU A 29 -2.21 7.24 3.73
C LEU A 29 -2.57 8.72 3.98
N ILE A 30 -2.81 9.48 2.91
CA ILE A 30 -3.27 10.87 3.00
C ILE A 30 -4.66 10.95 3.65
N LEU A 31 -5.59 10.07 3.26
CA LEU A 31 -6.93 10.00 3.85
C LEU A 31 -6.88 9.63 5.34
N ASP A 32 -6.03 8.66 5.71
CA ASP A 32 -5.83 8.26 7.11
C ASP A 32 -5.29 9.43 7.95
N PHE A 33 -4.33 10.20 7.42
CA PHE A 33 -3.80 11.38 8.10
C PHE A 33 -4.83 12.49 8.25
N ASP A 34 -5.61 12.78 7.19
CA ASP A 34 -6.68 13.79 7.25
C ASP A 34 -7.75 13.40 8.28
N GLN A 35 -8.11 12.12 8.33
CA GLN A 35 -9.06 11.61 9.31
C GLN A 35 -8.55 11.78 10.75
N ILE A 36 -7.26 11.57 11.00
CA ILE A 36 -6.63 11.79 12.31
C ILE A 36 -6.64 13.28 12.67
N GLN A 37 -6.30 14.14 11.72
CA GLN A 37 -6.25 15.59 11.93
C GLN A 37 -7.64 16.14 12.25
N ASN A 38 -8.66 15.70 11.51
CA ASN A 38 -10.06 16.03 11.78
C ASN A 38 -10.54 15.48 13.12
N SER A 39 -10.11 14.29 13.51
CA SER A 39 -10.48 13.68 14.80
C SER A 39 -9.90 14.46 15.99
N ILE A 40 -8.67 14.96 15.87
CA ILE A 40 -8.04 15.81 16.88
C ILE A 40 -8.75 17.17 16.97
N ASN A 41 -9.09 17.79 15.83
CA ASN A 41 -9.79 19.07 15.78
C ASN A 41 -11.21 19.00 16.37
N GLN A 42 -11.88 17.85 16.25
CA GLN A 42 -13.20 17.61 16.82
C GLN A 42 -13.16 17.24 18.32
N GLY A 43 -11.96 17.12 18.91
CA GLY A 43 -11.79 16.78 20.33
C GLY A 43 -12.27 15.36 20.68
N LEU A 44 -12.25 14.43 19.71
CA LEU A 44 -12.71 13.06 19.94
C LEU A 44 -11.87 12.38 21.04
N PRO A 45 -12.52 11.58 21.92
CA PRO A 45 -11.86 10.97 23.07
C PRO A 45 -10.67 10.10 22.65
N GLN A 46 -9.58 10.19 23.42
CA GLN A 46 -8.30 9.50 23.17
C GLN A 46 -8.41 7.97 23.04
N GLN A 47 -9.55 7.38 23.44
CA GLN A 47 -9.82 5.96 23.28
C GLN A 47 -10.02 5.54 21.82
N GLU A 48 -10.27 6.44 20.88
CA GLU A 48 -10.38 6.10 19.45
C GLU A 48 -9.03 6.19 18.70
N SER A 49 -8.01 6.81 19.31
CA SER A 49 -6.73 7.05 18.65
C SER A 49 -5.97 5.76 18.35
N TRP A 50 -6.17 4.68 19.12
CA TRP A 50 -5.51 3.40 18.85
C TRP A 50 -6.03 2.74 17.57
N ARG A 51 -7.32 2.91 17.24
CA ARG A 51 -7.92 2.36 16.01
C ARG A 51 -7.41 3.12 14.79
N ALA A 52 -7.33 4.44 14.91
CA ALA A 52 -6.78 5.29 13.86
C ALA A 52 -5.28 5.01 13.61
N ALA A 53 -4.50 4.85 14.68
CA ALA A 53 -3.08 4.48 14.59
C ALA A 53 -2.88 3.09 13.96
N PHE A 54 -3.77 2.14 14.24
CA PHE A 54 -3.72 0.82 13.60
C PHE A 54 -3.97 0.89 12.09
N GLY A 55 -4.96 1.67 11.65
CA GLY A 55 -5.23 1.93 10.23
C GLY A 55 -4.00 2.48 9.52
N LEU A 56 -3.41 3.55 10.05
CA LEU A 56 -2.17 4.13 9.54
C LEU A 56 -1.03 3.10 9.42
N MET A 57 -0.83 2.29 10.46
CA MET A 57 0.21 1.25 10.46
C MET A 57 -0.01 0.23 9.34
N VAL A 58 -1.25 -0.22 9.13
CA VAL A 58 -1.59 -1.16 8.05
C VAL A 58 -1.32 -0.53 6.69
N THR A 59 -1.69 0.75 6.49
CA THR A 59 -1.46 1.47 5.24
C THR A 59 0.04 1.64 4.94
N ILE A 60 0.86 1.92 5.97
CA ILE A 60 2.32 2.00 5.85
C ILE A 60 2.93 0.64 5.48
N VAL A 61 2.52 -0.44 6.17
CA VAL A 61 3.00 -1.80 5.85
C VAL A 61 2.59 -2.20 4.44
N TRP A 62 1.37 -1.85 4.03
CA TRP A 62 0.90 -2.13 2.69
C TRP A 62 1.71 -1.38 1.62
N LEU A 63 1.97 -0.08 1.81
CA LEU A 63 2.84 0.71 0.94
C LEU A 63 4.25 0.10 0.85
N TYR A 64 4.80 -0.33 1.98
CA TYR A 64 6.11 -1.00 2.03
C TYR A 64 6.15 -2.26 1.17
N LEU A 65 5.14 -3.13 1.26
CA LEU A 65 5.05 -4.33 0.43
C LEU A 65 4.93 -4.00 -1.06
N GLU A 66 4.22 -2.94 -1.42
CA GLU A 66 4.05 -2.53 -2.80
C GLU A 66 5.33 -1.94 -3.39
N VAL A 67 6.09 -1.17 -2.61
CA VAL A 67 7.44 -0.70 -2.98
C VAL A 67 8.39 -1.88 -3.16
N LEU A 68 8.39 -2.84 -2.23
CA LEU A 68 9.18 -4.06 -2.36
C LEU A 68 8.81 -4.86 -3.62
N ARG A 69 7.52 -4.97 -3.93
CA ARG A 69 7.04 -5.65 -5.14
C ARG A 69 7.53 -4.95 -6.40
N LEU A 70 7.45 -3.62 -6.45
CA LEU A 70 7.96 -2.84 -7.57
C LEU A 70 9.48 -3.00 -7.75
N LEU A 71 10.25 -2.93 -6.66
CA LEU A 71 11.70 -3.18 -6.69
C LEU A 71 12.04 -4.61 -7.09
N SER A 72 11.25 -5.60 -6.66
CA SER A 72 11.42 -7.00 -7.03
C SER A 72 11.24 -7.22 -8.54
N ILE A 73 10.26 -6.56 -9.16
CA ILE A 73 10.00 -6.65 -10.61
C ILE A 73 11.11 -5.96 -11.41
N LEU A 74 11.58 -4.80 -10.95
CA LEU A 74 12.72 -4.11 -11.57
C LEU A 74 13.98 -4.97 -11.51
N ARG A 75 14.23 -5.65 -10.38
CA ARG A 75 15.37 -6.55 -10.21
C ARG A 75 15.24 -7.86 -11.00
N SER A 76 14.03 -8.37 -11.23
CA SER A 76 13.85 -9.62 -11.97
C SER A 76 13.89 -9.45 -13.50
N ASN A 77 13.90 -8.21 -13.98
CA ASN A 77 14.01 -7.88 -15.41
C ASN A 77 15.47 -7.67 -15.88
N ASP A 78 16.45 -7.89 -14.99
CA ASP A 78 17.87 -8.12 -15.33
C ASP A 78 18.18 -9.62 -15.30
#